data_AF-A0A4Y8D244-F1
#
_entry.id   AF-A0A4Y8D244-F1
#
_cell.length_a   1.000
_cell.length_b   1.000
_cell.length_c   1.000
_cell.angle_alpha   90.00
_cell.angle_beta   90.00
_cell.angle_gamma   90.00
#
_symmetry.space_group_name_H-M   'P 1'
#
loop_
_entity.id
_entity.type
_entity.pdbx_description
1 polymer ?
#
loop_
_entity_poly.entity_id
_entity_poly.type
_entity_poly.pdbx_seq_one_letter_code
_entity_poly.pdbx_strand_id
1 'polypeptide(L)'
;MQIPTEVDYIIVGGGLTGCVISNRVITLNAGKTLGGSSILNYGGWARGDTSDYDAWTRMLDDKRWSYDGLLPYFRRSESFSDVGANSEQYGSNGPMKVRSISGSDPKRKYPLLERIGVERIPSNAGKLAGLSELLENFDDGTEALVHRINFVQVPNQEPRAIGVLLADGRQIKARKEIISAAGAVCSPQLLQLSGVGPASVISRHGIPVIYDSPAVGQNLFDHFALFQVYKLRDPERGLSLGHPSLTDPAFFKGIPVDWIVNEASPADQLKKVLTEDGNPSDSHGLGDAIPVNGNFVATSVMLTLPISRGSLELASASPNEPPIIQPNYFSTAVDRAVLIHGVRRLLQALTFTQAGKDVVESEMGPGPGLASLTLESSDKDIEDQIRAIGSPHYHVAGTCALGTVLDTELRVNGVQGLRVVDASIFPAPLGGHPRASLYAIADLGAEMISMAKESKDTN
;
A
#
# COMPACT_ATOMS: atom_id res chain seq x y z
N MET A 1 -19.93 -32.08 5.54
CA MET A 1 -20.99 -31.06 5.42
C MET A 1 -21.80 -31.41 4.18
N GLN A 2 -23.09 -31.73 4.33
CA GLN A 2 -23.97 -31.97 3.17
C GLN A 2 -24.27 -30.63 2.51
N ILE A 3 -24.09 -30.57 1.19
CA ILE A 3 -24.47 -29.41 0.39
C ILE A 3 -26.00 -29.32 0.45
N PRO A 4 -26.59 -28.17 0.79
CA PRO A 4 -28.05 -28.00 0.82
C PRO A 4 -28.66 -28.34 -0.55
N THR A 5 -29.75 -29.10 -0.56
CA THR A 5 -30.47 -29.46 -1.79
C THR A 5 -31.41 -28.36 -2.26
N GLU A 6 -31.62 -27.33 -1.45
CA GLU A 6 -32.37 -26.11 -1.77
C GLU A 6 -31.56 -24.89 -1.30
N VAL A 7 -31.45 -23.90 -2.17
CA VAL A 7 -30.86 -22.59 -1.90
C VAL A 7 -31.73 -21.54 -2.59
N ASP A 8 -31.80 -20.34 -2.03
CA ASP A 8 -32.65 -19.27 -2.59
C ASP A 8 -32.24 -18.86 -4.01
N TYR A 9 -30.95 -19.02 -4.34
CA TYR A 9 -30.40 -18.75 -5.67
C TYR A 9 -29.27 -19.72 -6.03
N ILE A 10 -29.28 -20.25 -7.25
CA ILE A 10 -28.18 -21.04 -7.83
C ILE A 10 -27.54 -20.21 -8.93
N ILE A 11 -26.26 -19.86 -8.78
CA ILE A 11 -25.49 -19.19 -9.84
C ILE A 11 -24.74 -20.25 -10.64
N VAL A 12 -25.06 -20.39 -11.93
CA VAL A 12 -24.43 -21.36 -12.83
C VAL A 12 -23.53 -20.63 -13.83
N GLY A 13 -22.21 -20.77 -13.68
CA GLY A 13 -21.20 -20.21 -14.58
C GLY A 13 -20.45 -19.01 -14.00
N GLY A 14 -19.16 -19.19 -13.65
CA GLY A 14 -18.27 -18.17 -13.07
C GLY A 14 -17.61 -17.24 -14.09
N GLY A 15 -18.38 -16.73 -15.05
CA GLY A 15 -17.93 -15.64 -15.92
C GLY A 15 -18.00 -14.28 -15.21
N LEU A 16 -17.46 -13.23 -15.84
CA LEU A 16 -17.40 -11.86 -15.30
C LEU A 16 -18.75 -11.36 -14.75
N THR A 17 -19.87 -11.77 -15.34
CA THR A 17 -21.25 -11.46 -14.92
C THR A 17 -21.78 -12.34 -13.78
N GLY A 18 -21.29 -13.57 -13.60
CA GLY A 18 -21.66 -14.43 -12.48
C GLY A 18 -21.04 -13.97 -11.16
N CYS A 19 -19.85 -13.37 -11.23
CA CYS A 19 -19.17 -12.73 -10.09
C CYS A 19 -19.79 -11.38 -9.67
N VAL A 20 -20.77 -10.85 -10.41
CA VAL A 20 -21.40 -9.54 -10.16
C VAL A 20 -22.59 -9.62 -9.19
N ILE A 21 -23.14 -10.83 -8.96
CA ILE A 21 -24.32 -11.05 -8.10
C ILE A 21 -23.90 -11.38 -6.64
N SER A 22 -22.63 -11.68 -6.39
CA SER A 22 -22.05 -11.83 -5.05
C SER A 22 -20.96 -10.77 -4.89
N ASN A 23 -21.00 -9.95 -3.82
CA ASN A 23 -19.92 -9.08 -3.31
C ASN A 23 -18.72 -8.84 -4.26
N ARG A 24 -18.57 -7.60 -4.74
CA ARG A 24 -17.50 -7.18 -5.67
C ARG A 24 -16.15 -7.83 -5.34
N VAL A 25 -15.63 -8.63 -6.28
CA VAL A 25 -14.29 -9.19 -6.17
C VAL A 25 -13.27 -8.13 -6.62
N ILE A 26 -12.37 -7.74 -5.70
CA ILE A 26 -11.26 -6.82 -5.99
C ILE A 26 -9.98 -7.65 -6.14
N THR A 27 -9.29 -7.48 -7.25
CA THR A 27 -7.99 -8.12 -7.48
C THR A 27 -6.88 -7.32 -6.79
N LEU A 28 -6.11 -7.99 -5.92
CA LEU A 28 -4.88 -7.43 -5.33
C LEU A 28 -3.67 -7.96 -6.09
N ASN A 29 -2.95 -7.06 -6.75
CA ASN A 29 -1.76 -7.39 -7.52
C ASN A 29 -0.50 -7.30 -6.63
N ALA A 30 0.40 -8.26 -6.76
CA ALA A 30 1.69 -8.28 -6.09
C ALA A 30 2.74 -8.96 -6.97
N GLY A 31 4.01 -8.52 -6.88
CA GLY A 31 5.09 -9.15 -7.63
C GLY A 31 5.46 -10.54 -7.12
N LYS A 32 5.69 -11.49 -8.03
CA LYS A 32 6.04 -12.89 -7.73
C LYS A 32 7.40 -13.25 -8.32
N THR A 33 8.45 -12.57 -7.84
CA THR A 33 9.80 -12.42 -8.44
C THR A 33 10.77 -11.81 -7.39
N LEU A 34 12.14 -11.87 -7.46
CA LEU A 34 12.95 -10.99 -6.56
C LEU A 34 12.70 -9.57 -7.05
N GLY A 35 12.77 -8.66 -6.08
CA GLY A 35 12.27 -7.31 -6.14
C GLY A 35 10.82 -7.28 -5.70
N GLY A 36 10.09 -8.40 -5.84
CA GLY A 36 8.67 -8.46 -5.50
C GLY A 36 7.92 -7.38 -6.27
N SER A 37 7.08 -6.61 -5.59
CA SER A 37 6.36 -5.51 -6.21
C SER A 37 7.28 -4.37 -6.68
N SER A 38 8.58 -4.32 -6.33
CA SER A 38 9.49 -3.26 -6.77
C SER A 38 9.75 -3.24 -8.28
N ILE A 39 9.54 -4.38 -8.97
CA ILE A 39 9.71 -4.48 -10.42
C ILE A 39 8.44 -4.19 -11.22
N LEU A 40 7.27 -4.23 -10.55
CA LEU A 40 5.96 -3.99 -11.17
C LEU A 40 5.41 -2.61 -10.82
N ASN A 41 5.91 -1.98 -9.75
CA ASN A 41 5.35 -0.74 -9.26
C ASN A 41 5.67 0.44 -10.17
N TYR A 42 5.10 1.57 -9.79
CA TYR A 42 5.17 2.84 -10.50
C TYR A 42 6.50 3.59 -10.40
N GLY A 43 7.52 3.02 -9.77
CA GLY A 43 8.79 3.70 -9.53
C GLY A 43 8.76 4.73 -8.40
N GLY A 44 7.58 5.04 -7.85
CA GLY A 44 7.40 6.06 -6.81
C GLY A 44 8.28 5.82 -5.57
N TRP A 45 8.93 6.89 -5.12
CA TRP A 45 9.76 6.95 -3.92
C TRP A 45 9.19 8.01 -2.99
N ALA A 46 8.44 7.58 -1.97
CA ALA A 46 7.85 8.49 -1.00
C ALA A 46 8.14 8.06 0.45
N ARG A 47 8.09 9.00 1.37
CA ARG A 47 8.09 8.78 2.82
C ARG A 47 6.74 9.19 3.41
N GLY A 48 6.41 8.67 4.59
CA GLY A 48 5.30 9.18 5.40
C GLY A 48 5.59 10.57 5.97
N ASP A 49 4.58 11.17 6.59
CA ASP A 49 4.75 12.38 7.38
C ASP A 49 5.45 12.04 8.70
N THR A 50 6.22 12.97 9.27
CA THR A 50 6.87 12.76 10.58
C THR A 50 5.86 12.31 11.63
N SER A 51 4.64 12.87 11.59
CA SER A 51 3.57 12.53 12.53
C SER A 51 3.10 11.07 12.46
N ASP A 52 3.26 10.40 11.31
CA ASP A 52 2.91 8.99 11.14
C ASP A 52 3.90 8.08 11.91
N TYR A 53 5.21 8.33 11.76
CA TYR A 53 6.24 7.59 12.47
C TYR A 53 6.28 7.93 13.97
N ASP A 54 5.96 9.16 14.34
CA ASP A 54 5.78 9.53 15.75
C ASP A 54 4.57 8.82 16.36
N ALA A 55 3.51 8.56 15.59
CA ALA A 55 2.43 7.69 16.02
C ALA A 55 2.92 6.25 16.26
N TRP A 56 3.75 5.69 15.37
CA TRP A 56 4.36 4.38 15.58
C TRP A 56 5.20 4.35 16.86
N THR A 57 6.00 5.39 17.11
CA THR A 57 6.80 5.52 18.33
C THR A 57 5.94 5.48 19.58
N ARG A 58 4.81 6.21 19.58
CA ARG A 58 3.85 6.18 20.70
C ARG A 58 3.18 4.83 20.88
N MET A 59 2.91 4.10 19.79
CA MET A 59 2.32 2.76 19.84
C MET A 59 3.29 1.71 20.35
N LEU A 60 4.58 1.84 20.01
CA LEU A 60 5.61 0.84 20.27
C LEU A 60 6.48 1.14 21.49
N ASP A 61 6.42 2.36 22.02
CA ASP A 61 7.33 2.89 23.04
C ASP A 61 8.82 2.72 22.67
N ASP A 62 9.14 2.95 21.39
CA ASP A 62 10.49 2.77 20.85
C ASP A 62 10.81 3.82 19.80
N LYS A 63 11.76 4.71 20.16
CA LYS A 63 12.18 5.86 19.35
C LYS A 63 12.89 5.46 18.05
N ARG A 64 13.33 4.22 17.89
CA ARG A 64 13.91 3.76 16.61
C ARG A 64 12.88 3.80 15.48
N TRP A 65 11.59 3.72 15.82
CA TRP A 65 10.48 3.76 14.89
C TRP A 65 9.94 5.18 14.66
N SER A 66 10.58 6.22 15.20
CA SER A 66 10.24 7.62 14.90
C SER A 66 10.81 8.05 13.55
N TYR A 67 10.38 9.20 13.04
CA TYR A 67 10.95 9.74 11.81
C TYR A 67 12.46 9.96 11.98
N ASP A 68 12.87 10.59 13.08
CA ASP A 68 14.28 10.85 13.40
C ASP A 68 15.07 9.55 13.60
N GLY A 69 14.44 8.51 14.18
CA GLY A 69 15.04 7.18 14.33
C GLY A 69 15.31 6.49 12.99
N LEU A 70 14.41 6.67 12.03
CA LEU A 70 14.52 6.09 10.68
C LEU A 70 15.30 6.96 9.69
N LEU A 71 15.46 8.27 9.96
CA LEU A 71 16.13 9.23 9.08
C LEU A 71 17.55 8.81 8.64
N PRO A 72 18.43 8.30 9.53
CA PRO A 72 19.73 7.78 9.11
C PRO A 72 19.62 6.67 8.07
N TYR A 73 18.63 5.78 8.21
CA TYR A 73 18.41 4.65 7.31
C TYR A 73 17.78 5.08 5.99
N PHE A 74 16.85 6.05 6.02
CA PHE A 74 16.38 6.71 4.80
C PHE A 74 17.56 7.25 3.98
N ARG A 75 18.44 8.04 4.63
CA ARG A 75 19.61 8.63 3.98
C ARG A 75 20.64 7.58 3.52
N ARG A 76 20.78 6.47 4.24
CA ARG A 76 21.69 5.37 3.86
C ARG A 76 21.17 4.61 2.63
N SER A 77 19.85 4.49 2.50
CA SER A 77 19.21 3.77 1.39
C SER A 77 19.25 4.50 0.05
N GLU A 78 19.30 5.83 0.05
CA GLU A 78 19.10 6.65 -1.16
C GLU A 78 20.30 7.50 -1.58
N SER A 79 20.31 7.84 -2.87
CA SER A 79 21.22 8.76 -3.53
C SER A 79 20.36 9.77 -4.29
N PHE A 80 19.85 10.77 -3.56
CA PHE A 80 19.08 11.88 -4.10
C PHE A 80 20.00 12.93 -4.73
N SER A 81 19.66 13.41 -5.93
CA SER A 81 20.58 14.19 -6.77
C SER A 81 20.04 15.51 -7.29
N ASP A 82 18.84 15.92 -6.87
CA ASP A 82 18.25 17.17 -7.31
C ASP A 82 18.97 18.40 -6.74
N VAL A 83 18.95 19.50 -7.49
CA VAL A 83 19.57 20.77 -7.09
C VAL A 83 18.90 21.32 -5.83
N GLY A 84 19.70 21.70 -4.83
CA GLY A 84 19.19 22.26 -3.58
C GLY A 84 18.71 21.21 -2.56
N ALA A 85 18.99 19.93 -2.79
CA ALA A 85 18.73 18.86 -1.84
C ALA A 85 19.30 19.17 -0.44
N ASN A 86 18.44 19.17 0.58
CA ASN A 86 18.86 19.33 1.97
C ASN A 86 19.61 18.07 2.44
N SER A 87 20.92 18.18 2.66
CA SER A 87 21.77 17.07 3.10
C SER A 87 21.41 16.51 4.47
N GLU A 88 20.64 17.23 5.29
CA GLU A 88 20.11 16.73 6.57
C GLU A 88 18.94 15.76 6.37
N GLN A 89 18.19 15.91 5.27
CA GLN A 89 17.00 15.11 4.96
C GLN A 89 17.29 13.97 3.97
N TYR A 90 18.24 14.17 3.07
CA TYR A 90 18.49 13.24 1.98
C TYR A 90 19.88 12.59 2.03
N GLY A 91 19.93 11.37 1.48
CA GLY A 91 21.17 10.64 1.22
C GLY A 91 21.75 10.99 -0.15
N SER A 92 23.08 10.93 -0.29
CA SER A 92 23.78 11.18 -1.57
C SER A 92 24.57 9.98 -2.08
N ASN A 93 24.71 8.92 -1.28
CA ASN A 93 25.61 7.80 -1.55
C ASN A 93 24.93 6.43 -1.50
N GLY A 94 23.63 6.39 -1.20
CA GLY A 94 22.89 5.14 -1.09
C GLY A 94 22.71 4.42 -2.43
N PRO A 95 22.39 3.12 -2.39
CA PRO A 95 22.24 2.30 -3.58
C PRO A 95 21.04 2.74 -4.44
N MET A 96 19.98 3.27 -3.84
CA MET A 96 18.78 3.66 -4.58
C MET A 96 18.97 5.03 -5.22
N LYS A 97 19.02 5.09 -6.55
CA LYS A 97 19.06 6.37 -7.28
C LYS A 97 17.69 7.02 -7.24
N VAL A 98 17.60 8.20 -6.63
CA VAL A 98 16.34 8.92 -6.42
C VAL A 98 16.46 10.32 -7.04
N ARG A 99 15.40 10.75 -7.68
CA ARG A 99 15.28 12.07 -8.32
C ARG A 99 13.82 12.45 -8.43
N SER A 100 13.53 13.74 -8.52
CA SER A 100 12.20 14.17 -8.96
C SER A 100 11.95 13.74 -10.40
N ILE A 101 10.68 13.71 -10.79
CA ILE A 101 10.28 13.49 -12.18
C ILE A 101 11.02 14.47 -13.13
N SER A 102 11.07 15.75 -12.78
CA SER A 102 11.74 16.80 -13.56
C SER A 102 13.27 16.68 -13.51
N GLY A 103 13.83 16.18 -12.40
CA GLY A 103 15.25 15.85 -12.26
C GLY A 103 15.67 14.59 -13.02
N SER A 104 14.73 13.70 -13.36
CA SER A 104 15.01 12.45 -14.06
C SER A 104 15.43 12.60 -15.52
N ASP A 105 14.87 13.61 -16.18
CA ASP A 105 15.18 13.97 -17.56
C ASP A 105 14.75 15.42 -17.81
N PRO A 106 15.63 16.31 -18.33
CA PRO A 106 15.29 17.71 -18.57
C PRO A 106 14.11 17.93 -19.53
N LYS A 107 13.71 16.89 -20.29
CA LYS A 107 12.55 16.92 -21.19
C LYS A 107 11.22 16.61 -20.48
N ARG A 108 11.24 16.02 -19.29
CA ARG A 108 10.03 15.69 -18.50
C ARG A 108 9.50 16.93 -17.78
N LYS A 109 9.02 17.88 -18.56
CA LYS A 109 8.33 19.08 -18.07
C LYS A 109 6.86 18.95 -18.38
N TYR A 110 6.04 18.82 -17.33
CA TYR A 110 4.61 18.67 -17.49
C TYR A 110 3.89 20.02 -17.32
N PRO A 111 2.99 20.39 -18.24
CA PRO A 111 2.46 21.74 -18.35
C PRO A 111 1.40 22.12 -17.29
N LEU A 112 0.93 21.17 -16.45
CA LEU A 112 -0.09 21.43 -15.42
C LEU A 112 0.51 21.73 -14.04
N LEU A 113 1.83 21.54 -13.86
CA LEU A 113 2.57 21.69 -12.60
C LEU A 113 2.44 23.08 -11.92
N GLU A 114 2.27 24.15 -12.68
CA GLU A 114 2.33 25.54 -12.17
C GLU A 114 0.96 26.20 -11.93
N ARG A 115 -0.14 25.46 -12.11
CA ARG A 115 -1.48 26.05 -12.25
C ARG A 115 -2.39 25.90 -11.03
N ILE A 116 -1.96 25.16 -10.00
CA ILE A 116 -2.78 24.91 -8.80
C ILE A 116 -2.29 25.79 -7.65
N GLY A 117 -3.18 26.61 -7.08
CA GLY A 117 -2.87 27.59 -6.03
C GLY A 117 -2.58 26.98 -4.65
N VAL A 118 -1.81 25.90 -4.60
CA VAL A 118 -1.39 25.18 -3.40
C VAL A 118 0.10 25.47 -3.14
N GLU A 119 0.47 25.70 -1.89
CA GLU A 119 1.86 25.95 -1.49
C GLU A 119 2.76 24.76 -1.83
N ARG A 120 3.90 25.03 -2.47
CA ARG A 120 4.91 24.02 -2.77
C ARG A 120 5.74 23.68 -1.55
N ILE A 121 5.98 22.38 -1.35
CA ILE A 121 6.82 21.85 -0.29
C ILE A 121 7.86 20.87 -0.86
N PRO A 122 9.01 20.67 -0.17
CA PRO A 122 9.97 19.65 -0.56
C PRO A 122 9.40 18.23 -0.39
N SER A 123 9.57 17.36 -1.39
CA SER A 123 9.13 15.98 -1.34
C SER A 123 9.95 15.16 -0.34
N ASN A 124 9.33 14.31 0.48
CA ASN A 124 10.00 13.39 1.41
C ASN A 124 10.82 14.04 2.54
N ALA A 125 10.60 15.32 2.86
CA ALA A 125 11.30 16.04 3.93
C ALA A 125 10.50 16.12 5.26
N GLY A 126 9.76 15.06 5.61
CA GLY A 126 9.04 14.92 6.88
C GLY A 126 7.69 15.64 6.97
N LYS A 127 7.37 16.52 6.01
CA LYS A 127 6.06 17.16 5.90
C LYS A 127 5.39 16.76 4.58
N LEU A 128 4.17 16.22 4.63
CA LEU A 128 3.44 15.81 3.43
C LEU A 128 2.42 16.83 2.94
N ALA A 129 1.85 17.66 3.82
CA ALA A 129 0.79 18.59 3.46
C ALA A 129 1.29 19.73 2.56
N GLY A 130 0.77 19.78 1.33
CA GLY A 130 1.16 20.74 0.31
C GLY A 130 1.34 20.09 -1.07
N LEU A 131 1.76 20.91 -2.04
CA LEU A 131 2.09 20.52 -3.40
C LEU A 131 3.53 20.03 -3.47
N SER A 132 3.75 18.80 -3.90
CA SER A 132 5.07 18.21 -4.06
C SER A 132 5.18 17.46 -5.39
N GLU A 133 6.41 17.24 -5.83
CA GLU A 133 6.70 16.41 -7.00
C GLU A 133 6.96 14.96 -6.56
N LEU A 134 6.44 13.98 -7.31
CA LEU A 134 6.75 12.59 -7.02
C LEU A 134 8.24 12.35 -7.26
N LEU A 135 8.92 11.73 -6.29
CA LEU A 135 10.28 11.21 -6.52
C LEU A 135 10.18 9.80 -7.09
N GLU A 136 11.17 9.41 -7.88
CA GLU A 136 11.19 8.12 -8.56
C GLU A 136 12.54 7.40 -8.45
N ASN A 137 12.48 6.07 -8.52
CA ASN A 137 13.60 5.16 -8.43
C ASN A 137 13.44 4.02 -9.46
N PHE A 138 14.27 4.04 -10.50
CA PHE A 138 14.34 3.01 -11.55
C PHE A 138 15.78 2.52 -11.67
N ASP A 139 16.01 1.24 -11.38
CA ASP A 139 17.24 0.49 -11.65
C ASP A 139 16.93 -1.03 -11.75
N ASP A 140 17.78 -1.80 -12.44
CA ASP A 140 17.44 -3.11 -13.00
C ASP A 140 17.70 -4.34 -12.07
N GLY A 141 16.68 -5.21 -11.90
CA GLY A 141 16.77 -6.68 -11.60
C GLY A 141 16.71 -7.18 -10.13
N THR A 142 16.39 -8.44 -9.74
CA THR A 142 15.94 -9.75 -10.37
C THR A 142 15.76 -10.85 -9.28
N GLU A 143 14.66 -11.67 -9.17
CA GLU A 143 14.49 -13.18 -9.00
C GLU A 143 14.61 -14.15 -7.72
N ALA A 144 13.65 -14.39 -6.76
CA ALA A 144 13.46 -15.68 -5.98
C ALA A 144 12.26 -15.80 -4.96
N LEU A 145 11.71 -17.03 -4.71
CA LEU A 145 10.54 -17.39 -3.84
C LEU A 145 10.80 -18.58 -2.84
N VAL A 146 10.10 -18.64 -1.68
CA VAL A 146 10.24 -19.62 -0.55
C VAL A 146 8.87 -20.22 -0.12
N HIS A 147 8.79 -21.48 0.36
CA HIS A 147 7.52 -22.24 0.57
C HIS A 147 7.06 -22.47 2.03
N ARG A 148 7.94 -22.82 2.98
CA ARG A 148 7.59 -23.00 4.40
C ARG A 148 8.79 -22.85 5.33
N ILE A 149 8.61 -22.48 6.60
CA ILE A 149 9.64 -22.46 7.65
C ILE A 149 9.46 -23.68 8.59
N ASN A 150 10.56 -24.38 8.90
CA ASN A 150 10.62 -25.55 9.77
C ASN A 150 11.04 -25.16 11.19
N PHE A 151 10.37 -25.71 12.21
CA PHE A 151 10.65 -25.49 13.62
C PHE A 151 11.11 -26.78 14.34
N VAL A 152 11.85 -26.64 15.44
CA VAL A 152 12.11 -27.69 16.43
C VAL A 152 11.47 -27.28 17.75
N GLN A 153 10.65 -28.18 18.30
CA GLN A 153 10.06 -28.07 19.63
C GLN A 153 10.90 -28.86 20.63
N VAL A 154 11.33 -28.22 21.72
CA VAL A 154 11.94 -28.89 22.89
C VAL A 154 11.00 -28.70 24.08
N PRO A 155 10.68 -29.75 24.87
CA PRO A 155 9.82 -29.59 26.04
C PRO A 155 10.32 -28.49 26.98
N ASN A 156 9.41 -27.62 27.44
CA ASN A 156 9.69 -26.47 28.31
C ASN A 156 10.61 -25.38 27.70
N GLN A 157 10.69 -25.30 26.37
CA GLN A 157 11.34 -24.20 25.66
C GLN A 157 10.43 -23.65 24.57
N GLU A 158 10.67 -22.40 24.17
CA GLU A 158 9.99 -21.83 23.01
C GLU A 158 10.40 -22.56 21.72
N PRO A 159 9.49 -22.75 20.75
CA PRO A 159 9.79 -23.36 19.45
C PRO A 159 10.87 -22.55 18.71
N ARG A 160 11.86 -23.22 18.12
CA ARG A 160 12.95 -22.55 17.37
C ARG A 160 12.87 -22.82 15.88
N ALA A 161 12.92 -21.78 15.05
CA ALA A 161 13.03 -21.91 13.60
C ALA A 161 14.43 -22.42 13.19
N ILE A 162 14.48 -23.50 12.41
CA ILE A 162 15.73 -24.23 12.08
C ILE A 162 15.94 -24.49 10.58
N GLY A 163 14.97 -24.16 9.74
CA GLY A 163 15.14 -24.28 8.30
C GLY A 163 13.91 -23.84 7.51
N VAL A 164 13.94 -24.02 6.20
CA VAL A 164 12.80 -23.85 5.31
C VAL A 164 12.56 -25.13 4.50
N LEU A 165 11.31 -25.44 4.21
CA LEU A 165 10.91 -26.44 3.22
C LEU A 165 10.53 -25.68 1.95
N LEU A 166 11.13 -26.03 0.82
CA LEU A 166 10.84 -25.45 -0.51
C LEU A 166 9.65 -26.15 -1.17
N ALA A 167 9.08 -25.52 -2.20
CA ALA A 167 7.89 -26.03 -2.88
C ALA A 167 8.10 -27.38 -3.59
N ASP A 168 9.36 -27.70 -3.90
CA ASP A 168 9.77 -28.98 -4.47
C ASP A 168 10.13 -30.04 -3.41
N GLY A 169 9.83 -29.76 -2.14
CA GLY A 169 10.06 -30.69 -1.02
C GLY A 169 11.49 -30.66 -0.44
N ARG A 170 12.41 -29.85 -1.00
CA ARG A 170 13.77 -29.72 -0.44
C ARG A 170 13.74 -29.00 0.90
N GLN A 171 14.54 -29.48 1.86
CA GLN A 171 14.73 -28.81 3.15
C GLN A 171 16.09 -28.10 3.21
N ILE A 172 16.09 -26.83 3.59
CA ILE A 172 17.30 -26.02 3.82
C ILE A 172 17.37 -25.66 5.29
N LYS A 173 18.46 -26.01 5.99
CA LYS A 173 18.62 -25.68 7.41
C LYS A 173 19.24 -24.29 7.60
N ALA A 174 18.73 -23.53 8.55
CA ALA A 174 19.30 -22.27 9.02
C ALA A 174 20.02 -22.49 10.35
N ARG A 175 21.30 -22.08 10.44
CA ARG A 175 22.10 -22.27 11.67
C ARG A 175 21.78 -21.25 12.76
N LYS A 176 21.33 -20.05 12.39
CA LYS A 176 21.17 -18.92 13.31
C LYS A 176 19.71 -18.47 13.38
N GLU A 177 19.25 -17.82 12.31
CA GLU A 177 17.92 -17.20 12.25
C GLU A 177 17.33 -17.36 10.84
N ILE A 178 16.01 -17.21 10.75
CA ILE A 178 15.24 -17.15 9.51
C ILE A 178 14.55 -15.79 9.45
N ILE A 179 14.59 -15.18 8.26
CA ILE A 179 14.01 -13.86 8.00
C ILE A 179 12.94 -14.05 6.93
N SER A 180 11.69 -13.79 7.28
CA SER A 180 10.60 -13.71 6.30
C SER A 180 10.53 -12.30 5.74
N ALA A 181 10.54 -12.17 4.42
CA ALA A 181 10.33 -10.92 3.70
C ALA A 181 9.39 -11.16 2.50
N ALA A 182 8.34 -11.95 2.72
CA ALA A 182 7.43 -12.43 1.68
C ALA A 182 6.32 -11.41 1.35
N GLY A 183 6.27 -10.28 2.07
CA GLY A 183 5.28 -9.23 1.89
C GLY A 183 4.01 -9.46 2.71
N ALA A 184 3.17 -8.43 2.78
CA ALA A 184 2.01 -8.37 3.68
C ALA A 184 0.93 -9.44 3.44
N VAL A 185 0.92 -10.10 2.27
CA VAL A 185 0.00 -11.22 2.01
C VAL A 185 0.65 -12.55 2.36
N CYS A 186 1.89 -12.77 1.92
CA CYS A 186 2.51 -14.09 2.02
C CYS A 186 3.21 -14.34 3.36
N SER A 187 3.73 -13.32 4.05
CA SER A 187 4.31 -13.47 5.39
C SER A 187 3.31 -14.00 6.43
N PRO A 188 2.09 -13.44 6.62
CA PRO A 188 1.12 -14.00 7.55
C PRO A 188 0.64 -15.40 7.11
N GLN A 189 0.46 -15.63 5.81
CA GLN A 189 0.10 -16.95 5.27
C GLN A 189 1.18 -17.99 5.63
N LEU A 190 2.46 -17.64 5.45
CA LEU A 190 3.60 -18.48 5.77
C LEU A 190 3.67 -18.80 7.28
N LEU A 191 3.40 -17.81 8.14
CA LEU A 191 3.32 -18.04 9.59
C LEU A 191 2.19 -19.03 9.93
N GLN A 192 0.98 -18.80 9.41
CA GLN A 192 -0.18 -19.67 9.66
C GLN A 192 0.06 -21.11 9.16
N LEU A 193 0.62 -21.27 7.94
CA LEU A 193 1.03 -22.57 7.40
C LEU A 193 2.10 -23.25 8.26
N SER A 194 2.90 -22.48 8.99
CA SER A 194 3.95 -22.98 9.87
C SER A 194 3.48 -23.17 11.32
N GLY A 195 2.18 -23.05 11.59
CA GLY A 195 1.58 -23.29 12.91
C GLY A 195 1.60 -22.09 13.85
N VAL A 196 1.95 -20.89 13.36
CA VAL A 196 1.96 -19.64 14.14
C VAL A 196 0.86 -18.71 13.64
N GLY A 197 -0.17 -18.48 14.45
CA GLY A 197 -1.33 -17.69 14.06
C GLY A 197 -2.58 -18.10 14.82
N PRO A 198 -3.79 -17.70 14.39
CA PRO A 198 -5.02 -18.02 15.13
C PRO A 198 -5.22 -19.54 15.20
N ALA A 199 -5.21 -20.11 16.40
CA ALA A 199 -5.31 -21.56 16.59
C ALA A 199 -6.59 -22.14 15.96
N SER A 200 -7.69 -21.38 15.99
CA SER A 200 -8.97 -21.73 15.35
C SER A 200 -8.86 -21.84 13.83
N VAL A 201 -8.08 -20.98 13.17
CA VAL A 201 -7.83 -21.04 11.72
C VAL A 201 -6.91 -22.22 11.41
N ILE A 202 -5.77 -22.30 12.09
CA ILE A 202 -4.73 -23.29 11.82
C ILE A 202 -5.23 -24.72 12.02
N SER A 203 -5.96 -24.97 13.12
CA SER A 203 -6.49 -26.30 13.43
C SER A 203 -7.55 -26.77 12.42
N ARG A 204 -8.34 -25.86 11.82
CA ARG A 204 -9.33 -26.21 10.77
C ARG A 204 -8.68 -26.83 9.53
N HIS A 205 -7.41 -26.54 9.28
CA HIS A 205 -6.66 -27.07 8.14
C HIS A 205 -5.73 -28.24 8.50
N GLY A 206 -5.85 -28.80 9.72
CA GLY A 206 -5.04 -29.94 10.15
C GLY A 206 -3.57 -29.62 10.37
N ILE A 207 -3.22 -28.34 10.53
CA ILE A 207 -1.86 -27.89 10.82
C ILE A 207 -1.67 -27.92 12.35
N PRO A 208 -0.57 -28.49 12.86
CA PRO A 208 -0.25 -28.41 14.30
C PRO A 208 -0.05 -26.96 14.73
N VAL A 209 -0.74 -26.54 15.80
CA VAL A 209 -0.55 -25.22 16.40
C VAL A 209 0.77 -25.23 17.18
N ILE A 210 1.71 -24.40 16.75
CA ILE A 210 3.00 -24.15 17.39
C ILE A 210 2.87 -23.00 18.39
N TYR A 211 2.19 -21.92 18.00
CA TYR A 211 1.89 -20.79 18.86
C TYR A 211 0.58 -20.14 18.44
N ASP A 212 -0.35 -19.98 19.40
CA ASP A 212 -1.61 -19.29 19.16
C ASP A 212 -1.39 -17.78 19.18
N SER A 213 -1.35 -17.20 17.99
CA SER A 213 -1.22 -15.76 17.77
C SER A 213 -2.41 -15.25 16.97
N PRO A 214 -3.54 -14.90 17.64
CA PRO A 214 -4.76 -14.48 16.96
C PRO A 214 -4.59 -13.19 16.15
N ALA A 215 -3.51 -12.42 16.37
CA ALA A 215 -3.19 -11.20 15.64
C ALA A 215 -2.56 -11.47 14.25
N VAL A 216 -2.01 -12.65 13.97
CA VAL A 216 -1.41 -12.95 12.65
C VAL A 216 -2.49 -12.92 11.57
N GLY A 217 -2.26 -12.11 10.54
CA GLY A 217 -3.20 -11.88 9.45
C GLY A 217 -4.26 -10.82 9.76
N GLN A 218 -4.34 -10.29 10.98
CA GLN A 218 -5.24 -9.17 11.33
C GLN A 218 -4.58 -7.82 11.02
N ASN A 219 -5.28 -6.72 11.26
CA ASN A 219 -4.77 -5.36 11.04
C ASN A 219 -4.35 -5.10 9.57
N LEU A 220 -4.97 -5.79 8.61
CA LEU A 220 -4.70 -5.53 7.19
C LEU A 220 -5.21 -4.13 6.84
N PHE A 221 -4.39 -3.34 6.19
CA PHE A 221 -4.80 -2.07 5.57
C PHE A 221 -4.08 -1.88 4.24
N ASP A 222 -4.67 -1.04 3.38
CA ASP A 222 -4.11 -0.60 2.09
C ASP A 222 -4.63 0.82 1.85
N HIS A 223 -3.94 1.58 1.01
CA HIS A 223 -4.49 2.80 0.45
C HIS A 223 -5.62 2.45 -0.53
N PHE A 224 -6.69 3.23 -0.47
CA PHE A 224 -7.87 3.05 -1.32
C PHE A 224 -8.23 4.37 -1.99
N ALA A 225 -8.65 4.35 -3.24
CA ALA A 225 -8.82 5.58 -4.00
C ALA A 225 -10.01 5.56 -4.96
N LEU A 226 -10.46 6.76 -5.30
CA LEU A 226 -11.29 7.01 -6.46
C LEU A 226 -10.42 7.56 -7.59
N PHE A 227 -10.48 6.90 -8.74
CA PHE A 227 -9.90 7.41 -9.97
C PHE A 227 -10.97 8.15 -10.75
N GLN A 228 -10.66 9.37 -11.18
CA GLN A 228 -11.57 10.20 -11.98
C GLN A 228 -10.86 10.64 -13.26
N VAL A 229 -11.67 10.90 -14.29
CA VAL A 229 -11.18 11.21 -15.62
C VAL A 229 -11.86 12.49 -16.07
N TYR A 230 -11.08 13.41 -16.61
CA TYR A 230 -11.57 14.69 -17.07
C TYR A 230 -11.24 14.86 -18.54
N LYS A 231 -12.24 15.28 -19.32
CA LYS A 231 -12.03 15.68 -20.70
C LYS A 231 -11.32 17.03 -20.72
N LEU A 232 -10.25 17.14 -21.50
CA LEU A 232 -9.57 18.40 -21.73
C LEU A 232 -10.43 19.32 -22.60
N ARG A 233 -10.43 20.61 -22.29
CA ARG A 233 -11.15 21.63 -23.07
C ARG A 233 -10.50 21.86 -24.44
N ASP A 234 -9.17 21.95 -24.42
CA ASP A 234 -8.33 22.36 -25.56
C ASP A 234 -7.17 21.34 -25.71
N PRO A 235 -7.46 20.10 -26.17
CA PRO A 235 -6.47 19.01 -26.21
C PRO A 235 -5.27 19.31 -27.14
N GLU A 236 -5.43 20.17 -28.14
CA GLU A 236 -4.38 20.62 -29.07
C GLU A 236 -3.24 21.39 -28.38
N ARG A 237 -3.44 21.84 -27.13
CA ARG A 237 -2.40 22.45 -26.30
C ARG A 237 -1.33 21.46 -25.82
N GLY A 238 -1.53 20.16 -26.05
CA GLY A 238 -0.56 19.12 -25.69
C GLY A 238 -0.36 18.97 -24.20
N LEU A 239 -1.46 18.95 -23.44
CA LEU A 239 -1.45 18.90 -21.97
C LEU A 239 -1.44 17.47 -21.39
N SER A 240 -1.63 16.44 -22.22
CA SER A 240 -1.72 15.04 -21.77
C SER A 240 -1.04 14.07 -22.73
N LEU A 241 -0.54 12.94 -22.20
CA LEU A 241 0.10 11.89 -22.97
C LEU A 241 -0.83 11.34 -24.07
N GLY A 242 -0.23 11.00 -25.20
CA GLY A 242 -0.92 10.64 -26.44
C GLY A 242 -1.04 11.81 -27.42
N HIS A 243 -0.78 13.05 -26.98
CA HIS A 243 -0.61 14.17 -27.90
C HIS A 243 0.73 14.07 -28.67
N PRO A 244 0.80 14.44 -29.97
CA PRO A 244 2.02 14.31 -30.78
C PRO A 244 3.26 15.02 -30.22
N SER A 245 3.08 16.10 -29.45
CA SER A 245 4.17 16.84 -28.79
C SER A 245 4.78 16.13 -27.58
N LEU A 246 4.13 15.08 -27.04
CA LEU A 246 4.54 14.34 -25.85
C LEU A 246 4.89 12.89 -26.19
N THR A 247 5.65 12.71 -27.27
CA THR A 247 6.05 11.40 -27.81
C THR A 247 7.52 11.04 -27.50
N ASP A 248 8.27 11.96 -26.88
CA ASP A 248 9.66 11.69 -26.49
C ASP A 248 9.72 10.50 -25.51
N PRO A 249 10.60 9.50 -25.73
CA PRO A 249 10.75 8.36 -24.83
C PRO A 249 10.99 8.73 -23.36
N ALA A 250 11.53 9.93 -23.08
CA ALA A 250 11.68 10.45 -21.73
C ALA A 250 10.37 10.44 -20.92
N PHE A 251 9.21 10.70 -21.54
CA PHE A 251 7.92 10.71 -20.84
C PHE A 251 7.46 9.33 -20.37
N PHE A 252 8.09 8.26 -20.84
CA PHE A 252 7.73 6.87 -20.56
C PHE A 252 8.73 6.16 -19.62
N LYS A 253 9.73 6.89 -19.09
CA LYS A 253 10.70 6.36 -18.13
C LYS A 253 10.09 5.99 -16.77
N GLY A 254 8.92 6.54 -16.46
CA GLY A 254 8.16 6.32 -15.22
C GLY A 254 6.71 6.74 -15.39
N ILE A 255 5.97 6.93 -14.29
CA ILE A 255 4.60 7.46 -14.43
C ILE A 255 4.62 8.94 -14.83
N PRO A 256 3.84 9.32 -15.85
CA PRO A 256 3.58 10.71 -16.20
C PRO A 256 2.64 11.37 -15.17
N VAL A 257 3.17 11.68 -13.99
CA VAL A 257 2.46 12.47 -12.97
C VAL A 257 2.95 13.91 -13.02
N ASP A 258 2.03 14.86 -13.18
CA ASP A 258 2.35 16.28 -13.01
C ASP A 258 2.69 16.57 -11.54
N TRP A 259 1.80 16.28 -10.59
CA TRP A 259 2.00 16.65 -9.18
C TRP A 259 1.23 15.77 -8.19
N ILE A 260 1.64 15.85 -6.93
CA ILE A 260 0.93 15.28 -5.78
C ILE A 260 0.56 16.42 -4.81
N VAL A 261 -0.70 16.44 -4.38
CA VAL A 261 -1.16 17.28 -3.27
C VAL A 261 -1.62 16.37 -2.15
N ASN A 262 -1.03 16.51 -0.96
CA ASN A 262 -1.60 15.93 0.25
C ASN A 262 -2.25 17.03 1.08
N GLU A 263 -3.42 16.73 1.62
CA GLU A 263 -4.21 17.61 2.47
C GLU A 263 -4.77 16.79 3.63
N ALA A 264 -4.68 17.31 4.85
CA ALA A 264 -5.32 16.70 6.01
C ALA A 264 -6.79 17.13 6.08
N SER A 265 -7.70 16.19 6.33
CA SER A 265 -9.11 16.54 6.54
C SER A 265 -9.31 17.34 7.83
N PRO A 266 -10.28 18.27 7.87
CA PRO A 266 -10.56 19.07 9.07
C PRO A 266 -10.93 18.21 10.29
N ALA A 267 -10.19 18.36 11.39
CA ALA A 267 -10.33 17.51 12.57
C ALA A 267 -11.71 17.60 13.27
N ASP A 268 -12.37 18.75 13.17
CA ASP A 268 -13.72 18.98 13.72
C ASP A 268 -14.80 18.22 12.94
N GLN A 269 -14.60 18.00 11.63
CA GLN A 269 -15.48 17.15 10.82
C GLN A 269 -15.29 15.68 11.19
N LEU A 270 -14.04 15.22 11.34
CA LEU A 270 -13.75 13.82 11.71
C LEU A 270 -14.31 13.44 13.08
N LYS A 271 -14.28 14.36 14.06
CA LYS A 271 -14.84 14.12 15.41
C LYS A 271 -16.35 13.86 15.42
N LYS A 272 -17.10 14.45 14.49
CA LYS A 272 -18.56 14.28 14.40
C LYS A 272 -18.93 12.91 13.81
N VAL A 273 -18.14 12.46 12.84
CA VAL A 273 -18.39 11.23 12.08
C VAL A 273 -17.98 9.96 12.85
N LEU A 274 -17.11 10.09 13.86
CA LEU A 274 -16.68 8.98 14.73
C LEU A 274 -17.81 8.27 15.51
N THR A 275 -19.03 8.82 15.54
CA THR A 275 -20.19 8.23 16.24
C THR A 275 -21.19 7.53 15.31
N GLU A 276 -20.93 7.44 14.01
CA GLU A 276 -21.94 7.15 12.98
C GLU A 276 -21.81 5.77 12.30
N ASP A 277 -21.04 4.83 12.87
CA ASP A 277 -20.84 3.53 12.20
C ASP A 277 -22.12 2.66 12.22
N GLY A 278 -22.71 2.50 11.03
CA GLY A 278 -23.74 1.52 10.69
C GLY A 278 -23.30 0.61 9.54
N ASN A 279 -24.04 -0.48 9.30
CA ASN A 279 -23.69 -1.52 8.32
C ASN A 279 -23.91 -1.05 6.86
N PRO A 280 -22.90 -1.08 5.97
CA PRO A 280 -23.06 -0.63 4.59
C PRO A 280 -23.60 -1.73 3.67
N SER A 281 -24.46 -1.37 2.71
CA SER A 281 -24.96 -2.21 1.62
C SER A 281 -24.25 -1.92 0.28
N ASP A 282 -24.04 -2.95 -0.53
CA ASP A 282 -23.21 -2.98 -1.75
C ASP A 282 -23.90 -2.53 -3.05
N SER A 283 -23.15 -1.95 -4.02
CA SER A 283 -23.42 -2.08 -5.48
C SER A 283 -22.36 -1.48 -6.46
N HIS A 284 -22.17 -2.25 -7.56
CA HIS A 284 -21.90 -2.03 -9.01
C HIS A 284 -20.75 -1.20 -9.64
N GLY A 285 -19.92 -1.86 -10.47
CA GLY A 285 -19.45 -1.35 -11.77
C GLY A 285 -17.93 -1.23 -11.96
N LEU A 286 -17.39 -1.67 -13.10
CA LEU A 286 -16.00 -1.44 -13.53
C LEU A 286 -16.01 -0.50 -14.74
N GLY A 287 -15.14 0.51 -14.72
CA GLY A 287 -14.90 1.42 -15.84
C GLY A 287 -13.93 0.86 -16.86
N ASP A 288 -14.14 1.19 -18.13
CA ASP A 288 -13.27 0.84 -19.25
C ASP A 288 -11.89 1.52 -19.15
N ALA A 289 -10.89 0.95 -19.82
CA ALA A 289 -9.57 1.54 -19.94
C ALA A 289 -9.63 2.93 -20.61
N ILE A 290 -9.05 3.94 -19.95
CA ILE A 290 -9.01 5.32 -20.46
C ILE A 290 -8.05 5.39 -21.66
N PRO A 291 -8.49 5.89 -22.83
CA PRO A 291 -7.61 6.01 -23.99
C PRO A 291 -6.48 7.02 -23.76
N VAL A 292 -5.23 6.61 -24.00
CA VAL A 292 -4.05 7.49 -24.00
C VAL A 292 -3.91 8.18 -25.36
N ASN A 293 -4.77 9.15 -25.64
CA ASN A 293 -4.85 9.85 -26.94
C ASN A 293 -4.69 11.38 -26.83
N GLY A 294 -4.25 11.88 -25.67
CA GLY A 294 -4.04 13.30 -25.43
C GLY A 294 -5.29 14.11 -25.09
N ASN A 295 -6.49 13.50 -25.04
CA ASN A 295 -7.74 14.24 -24.81
C ASN A 295 -8.22 14.27 -23.35
N PHE A 296 -7.56 13.52 -22.46
CA PHE A 296 -8.03 13.31 -21.10
C PHE A 296 -6.91 13.48 -20.07
N VAL A 297 -7.27 13.93 -18.87
CA VAL A 297 -6.42 13.89 -17.69
C VAL A 297 -7.06 12.94 -16.68
N ALA A 298 -6.25 12.06 -16.11
CA ALA A 298 -6.67 11.15 -15.04
C ALA A 298 -6.16 11.66 -13.69
N THR A 299 -6.96 11.46 -12.65
CA THR A 299 -6.65 11.84 -11.27
C THR A 299 -6.83 10.66 -10.35
N SER A 300 -6.09 10.65 -9.24
CA SER A 300 -6.29 9.71 -8.13
C SER A 300 -6.53 10.48 -6.85
N VAL A 301 -7.70 10.30 -6.23
CA VAL A 301 -7.97 10.77 -4.86
C VAL A 301 -7.78 9.58 -3.94
N MET A 302 -6.71 9.58 -3.16
CA MET A 302 -6.27 8.43 -2.36
C MET A 302 -6.45 8.70 -0.86
N LEU A 303 -7.06 7.75 -0.16
CA LEU A 303 -7.09 7.66 1.30
C LEU A 303 -5.78 7.01 1.78
N THR A 304 -4.93 7.79 2.43
CA THR A 304 -3.58 7.37 2.84
C THR A 304 -3.47 6.93 4.30
N LEU A 305 -4.39 7.38 5.16
CA LEU A 305 -4.44 6.99 6.58
C LEU A 305 -5.77 6.30 6.92
N PRO A 306 -6.11 5.17 6.27
CA PRO A 306 -7.37 4.48 6.53
C PRO A 306 -7.44 3.96 7.96
N ILE A 307 -8.61 4.02 8.58
CA ILE A 307 -8.87 3.37 9.87
C ILE A 307 -9.61 2.03 9.73
N SER A 308 -10.19 1.75 8.55
CA SER A 308 -10.66 0.41 8.18
C SER A 308 -9.55 -0.62 8.38
N ARG A 309 -9.91 -1.77 8.95
CA ARG A 309 -9.02 -2.92 9.13
C ARG A 309 -9.65 -4.17 8.57
N GLY A 310 -8.86 -4.86 7.77
CA GLY A 310 -9.15 -6.15 7.21
C GLY A 310 -8.44 -7.28 7.91
N SER A 311 -8.60 -8.47 7.35
CA SER A 311 -7.95 -9.69 7.79
C SER A 311 -7.54 -10.59 6.62
N LEU A 312 -6.66 -11.54 6.93
CA LEU A 312 -6.18 -12.59 6.05
C LEU A 312 -6.10 -13.91 6.82
N GLU A 313 -6.71 -14.95 6.27
CA GLU A 313 -6.63 -16.31 6.81
C GLU A 313 -6.37 -17.36 5.73
N LEU A 314 -5.85 -18.53 6.12
CA LEU A 314 -5.65 -19.65 5.21
C LEU A 314 -6.98 -20.06 4.54
N ALA A 315 -6.93 -20.31 3.23
CA ALA A 315 -7.97 -21.04 2.52
C ALA A 315 -7.80 -22.55 2.66
N SER A 316 -6.55 -23.02 2.74
CA SER A 316 -6.19 -24.41 2.94
C SER A 316 -4.78 -24.56 3.53
N ALA A 317 -4.36 -25.81 3.75
CA ALA A 317 -2.98 -26.14 4.09
C ALA A 317 -2.01 -26.10 2.88
N SER A 318 -2.50 -25.76 1.69
CA SER A 318 -1.67 -25.64 0.49
C SER A 318 -1.07 -24.24 0.39
N PRO A 319 0.26 -24.11 0.26
CA PRO A 319 0.90 -22.81 0.02
C PRO A 319 0.67 -22.26 -1.40
N ASN A 320 0.18 -23.09 -2.32
CA ASN A 320 -0.12 -22.67 -3.69
C ASN A 320 -1.54 -22.07 -3.81
N GLU A 321 -2.37 -22.24 -2.79
CA GLU A 321 -3.70 -21.65 -2.75
C GLU A 321 -3.63 -20.25 -2.13
N PRO A 322 -4.19 -19.22 -2.80
CA PRO A 322 -4.28 -17.89 -2.21
C PRO A 322 -5.06 -17.93 -0.88
N PRO A 323 -4.67 -17.13 0.12
CA PRO A 323 -5.43 -17.02 1.36
C PRO A 323 -6.77 -16.32 1.12
N ILE A 324 -7.69 -16.46 2.06
CA ILE A 324 -8.92 -15.67 2.13
C ILE A 324 -8.53 -14.29 2.63
N ILE A 325 -8.77 -13.25 1.82
CA ILE A 325 -8.42 -11.87 2.15
C ILE A 325 -9.70 -11.05 2.22
N GLN A 326 -9.89 -10.34 3.33
CA GLN A 326 -11.03 -9.48 3.57
C GLN A 326 -10.52 -8.08 3.94
N PRO A 327 -10.29 -7.17 2.97
CA PRO A 327 -9.64 -5.89 3.24
C PRO A 327 -10.51 -4.87 4.00
N ASN A 328 -11.84 -5.02 3.91
CA ASN A 328 -12.81 -4.08 4.49
C ASN A 328 -12.58 -2.62 4.04
N TYR A 329 -12.20 -2.41 2.78
CA TYR A 329 -12.03 -1.06 2.25
C TYR A 329 -13.27 -0.21 2.50
N PHE A 330 -13.07 1.05 2.90
CA PHE A 330 -14.13 2.06 2.98
C PHE A 330 -15.26 1.70 3.97
N SER A 331 -14.96 0.84 4.96
CA SER A 331 -15.96 0.32 5.92
C SER A 331 -16.30 1.29 7.04
N THR A 332 -15.42 2.22 7.39
CA THR A 332 -15.64 3.16 8.51
C THR A 332 -16.18 4.51 8.02
N ALA A 333 -17.00 5.17 8.85
CA ALA A 333 -17.56 6.48 8.52
C ALA A 333 -16.46 7.54 8.32
N VAL A 334 -15.37 7.46 9.07
CA VAL A 334 -14.21 8.36 8.93
C VAL A 334 -13.55 8.21 7.56
N ASP A 335 -13.28 6.98 7.12
CA ASP A 335 -12.68 6.74 5.80
C ASP A 335 -13.58 7.25 4.68
N ARG A 336 -14.90 7.12 4.84
CA ARG A 336 -15.90 7.70 3.93
C ARG A 336 -15.82 9.21 3.88
N ALA A 337 -15.89 9.87 5.03
CA ALA A 337 -15.85 11.32 5.10
C ALA A 337 -14.56 11.92 4.51
N VAL A 338 -13.40 11.31 4.81
CA VAL A 338 -12.10 11.77 4.29
C VAL A 338 -12.04 11.65 2.76
N LEU A 339 -12.43 10.49 2.21
CA LEU A 339 -12.34 10.28 0.77
C LEU A 339 -13.37 11.11 0.00
N ILE A 340 -14.61 11.23 0.51
CA ILE A 340 -15.64 12.14 -0.05
C ILE A 340 -15.13 13.59 -0.04
N HIS A 341 -14.51 14.02 1.06
CA HIS A 341 -13.91 15.35 1.16
C HIS A 341 -12.84 15.54 0.07
N GLY A 342 -11.92 14.59 -0.11
CA GLY A 342 -10.90 14.63 -1.16
C GLY A 342 -11.51 14.77 -2.57
N VAL A 343 -12.58 14.02 -2.86
CA VAL A 343 -13.30 14.10 -4.15
C VAL A 343 -13.93 15.49 -4.34
N ARG A 344 -14.57 16.06 -3.30
CA ARG A 344 -15.10 17.43 -3.36
C ARG A 344 -14.02 18.47 -3.61
N ARG A 345 -12.87 18.36 -2.94
CA ARG A 345 -11.72 19.26 -3.12
C ARG A 345 -11.18 19.19 -4.55
N LEU A 346 -11.07 17.99 -5.11
CA LEU A 346 -10.64 17.81 -6.50
C LEU A 346 -11.66 18.39 -7.49
N LEU A 347 -12.96 18.13 -7.31
CA LEU A 347 -14.03 18.72 -8.13
C LEU A 347 -13.98 20.25 -8.06
N GLN A 348 -13.79 20.82 -6.87
CA GLN A 348 -13.62 22.27 -6.71
C GLN A 348 -12.40 22.78 -7.47
N ALA A 349 -11.24 22.12 -7.33
CA ALA A 349 -10.02 22.52 -8.00
C ALA A 349 -10.18 22.53 -9.54
N LEU A 350 -10.73 21.45 -10.10
CA LEU A 350 -10.77 21.26 -11.55
C LEU A 350 -11.98 21.93 -12.21
N THR A 351 -13.15 21.93 -11.57
CA THR A 351 -14.41 22.38 -12.23
C THR A 351 -14.90 23.74 -11.77
N PHE A 352 -14.39 24.29 -10.65
CA PHE A 352 -14.80 25.60 -10.13
C PHE A 352 -13.79 26.71 -10.40
N THR A 353 -12.51 26.46 -10.13
CA THR A 353 -11.46 27.48 -10.25
C THR A 353 -11.21 27.86 -11.71
N GLN A 354 -10.74 29.09 -11.96
CA GLN A 354 -10.38 29.51 -13.32
C GLN A 354 -9.27 28.63 -13.90
N ALA A 355 -8.23 28.34 -13.12
CA ALA A 355 -7.12 27.50 -13.55
C ALA A 355 -7.55 26.08 -13.94
N GLY A 356 -8.51 25.49 -13.21
CA GLY A 356 -9.12 24.22 -13.56
C GLY A 356 -9.98 24.30 -14.82
N LYS A 357 -10.90 25.28 -14.87
CA LYS A 357 -11.79 25.50 -16.02
C LYS A 357 -11.05 25.78 -17.33
N ASP A 358 -9.88 26.40 -17.25
CA ASP A 358 -8.99 26.65 -18.39
C ASP A 358 -8.35 25.36 -18.93
N VAL A 359 -8.42 24.25 -18.20
CA VAL A 359 -7.80 22.97 -18.57
C VAL A 359 -8.88 21.92 -18.89
N VAL A 360 -9.88 21.77 -18.04
CA VAL A 360 -10.90 20.71 -18.17
C VAL A 360 -12.24 21.26 -18.67
N GLU A 361 -12.90 20.47 -19.51
CA GLU A 361 -14.26 20.71 -19.98
C GLU A 361 -15.27 20.17 -18.96
N SER A 362 -15.15 18.89 -18.62
CA SER A 362 -16.03 18.17 -17.69
C SER A 362 -15.34 16.93 -17.13
N GLU A 363 -15.86 16.43 -16.02
CA GLU A 363 -15.62 15.04 -15.59
C GLU A 363 -16.29 14.09 -16.59
N MET A 364 -15.69 12.93 -16.80
CA MET A 364 -16.23 11.84 -17.61
C MET A 364 -16.80 10.78 -16.68
N GLY A 365 -18.09 10.50 -16.83
CA GLY A 365 -18.74 9.44 -16.06
C GLY A 365 -17.98 8.12 -16.20
N PRO A 366 -17.80 7.37 -15.10
CA PRO A 366 -16.84 6.28 -15.04
C PRO A 366 -17.25 5.04 -15.83
N GLY A 367 -18.45 5.03 -16.41
CA GLY A 367 -18.93 3.96 -17.28
C GLY A 367 -20.44 4.06 -17.53
N PRO A 368 -20.99 3.16 -18.37
CA PRO A 368 -22.42 3.13 -18.65
C PRO A 368 -23.25 3.01 -17.37
N GLY A 369 -24.20 3.93 -17.18
CA GLY A 369 -25.12 3.94 -16.04
C GLY A 369 -24.62 4.64 -14.78
N LEU A 370 -23.38 5.14 -14.75
CA LEU A 370 -22.85 5.96 -13.66
C LEU A 370 -22.72 7.42 -14.14
N ALA A 371 -23.44 8.32 -13.47
CA ALA A 371 -23.43 9.73 -13.79
C ALA A 371 -22.09 10.38 -13.40
N SER A 372 -21.71 11.43 -14.13
CA SER A 372 -20.59 12.27 -13.76
C SER A 372 -20.80 12.96 -12.42
N LEU A 373 -19.74 13.05 -11.63
CA LEU A 373 -19.76 13.84 -10.40
C LEU A 373 -19.62 15.33 -10.71
N THR A 374 -20.37 16.14 -9.96
CA THR A 374 -20.33 17.60 -10.04
C THR A 374 -20.26 18.19 -8.62
N LEU A 375 -20.11 19.51 -8.51
CA LEU A 375 -20.15 20.19 -7.21
C LEU A 375 -21.49 20.02 -6.48
N GLU A 376 -22.57 19.80 -7.24
CA GLU A 376 -23.93 19.60 -6.72
C GLU A 376 -24.22 18.14 -6.35
N SER A 377 -23.32 17.20 -6.68
CA SER A 377 -23.46 15.80 -6.27
C SER A 377 -23.52 15.70 -4.75
N SER A 378 -24.46 14.91 -4.24
CA SER A 378 -24.58 14.67 -2.80
C SER A 378 -23.43 13.80 -2.28
N ASP A 379 -23.19 13.81 -0.97
CA ASP A 379 -22.19 12.90 -0.37
C ASP A 379 -22.54 11.44 -0.64
N LYS A 380 -23.85 11.12 -0.71
CA LYS A 380 -24.32 9.80 -1.08
C LYS A 380 -23.97 9.44 -2.53
N ASP A 381 -24.10 10.36 -3.48
CA ASP A 381 -23.74 10.08 -4.89
C ASP A 381 -22.24 9.78 -5.01
N ILE A 382 -21.41 10.53 -4.28
CA ILE A 382 -19.96 10.32 -4.24
C ILE A 382 -19.64 8.98 -3.57
N GLU A 383 -20.28 8.67 -2.44
CA GLU A 383 -20.10 7.40 -1.72
C GLU A 383 -20.48 6.20 -2.59
N ASP A 384 -21.65 6.24 -3.22
CA ASP A 384 -22.15 5.19 -4.10
C ASP A 384 -21.17 4.97 -5.26
N GLN A 385 -20.60 6.04 -5.84
CA GLN A 385 -19.58 5.92 -6.88
C GLN A 385 -18.27 5.33 -6.35
N ILE A 386 -17.82 5.69 -5.14
CA ILE A 386 -16.63 5.08 -4.53
C ILE A 386 -16.84 3.58 -4.28
N ARG A 387 -18.01 3.17 -3.80
CA ARG A 387 -18.35 1.74 -3.60
C ARG A 387 -18.34 0.98 -4.92
N ALA A 388 -18.91 1.61 -5.94
CA ALA A 388 -18.95 1.10 -7.30
C ALA A 388 -17.57 0.82 -7.88
N ILE A 389 -16.71 1.85 -7.96
CA ILE A 389 -15.49 1.81 -8.79
C ILE A 389 -14.18 1.99 -8.02
N GLY A 390 -14.23 2.35 -6.74
CA GLY A 390 -13.03 2.63 -5.94
C GLY A 390 -12.07 1.43 -5.94
N SER A 391 -10.76 1.69 -5.95
CA SER A 391 -9.75 0.66 -6.19
C SER A 391 -8.59 0.77 -5.20
N PRO A 392 -7.99 -0.36 -4.79
CA PRO A 392 -6.78 -0.35 -3.98
C PRO A 392 -5.61 0.29 -4.72
N HIS A 393 -4.63 0.75 -3.95
CA HIS A 393 -3.34 1.23 -4.43
C HIS A 393 -2.19 0.23 -4.23
N TYR A 394 -2.51 -1.00 -3.79
CA TYR A 394 -1.58 -2.13 -3.68
C TYR A 394 -0.43 -1.91 -2.67
N HIS A 395 -0.69 -1.11 -1.64
CA HIS A 395 0.15 -0.87 -0.45
C HIS A 395 -0.31 -1.70 0.75
N VAL A 396 -0.69 -2.95 0.51
CA VAL A 396 -1.15 -3.87 1.57
C VAL A 396 -0.07 -3.98 2.66
N ALA A 397 -0.46 -3.81 3.91
CA ALA A 397 0.42 -3.78 5.07
C ALA A 397 -0.28 -4.22 6.36
N GLY A 398 0.52 -4.40 7.43
CA GLY A 398 0.04 -4.53 8.81
C GLY A 398 -0.35 -5.92 9.31
N THR A 399 -0.29 -6.94 8.45
CA THR A 399 -0.73 -8.30 8.75
C THR A 399 0.15 -9.10 9.72
N CYS A 400 1.34 -8.61 10.05
CA CYS A 400 2.22 -9.13 11.10
C CYS A 400 2.76 -7.95 11.93
N ALA A 401 1.87 -7.09 12.42
CA ALA A 401 2.23 -5.81 13.01
C ALA A 401 3.17 -5.90 14.23
N LEU A 402 4.08 -4.94 14.32
CA LEU A 402 4.89 -4.66 15.52
C LEU A 402 4.01 -4.35 16.71
N GLY A 403 4.45 -4.77 17.90
CA GLY A 403 3.72 -4.62 19.16
C GLY A 403 2.58 -5.62 19.36
N THR A 404 2.26 -6.45 18.36
CA THR A 404 1.20 -7.46 18.44
C THR A 404 1.69 -8.84 18.00
N VAL A 405 2.10 -8.98 16.74
CA VAL A 405 2.66 -10.22 16.18
C VAL A 405 4.17 -10.29 16.39
N LEU A 406 4.82 -9.13 16.32
CA LEU A 406 6.27 -9.00 16.47
C LEU A 406 6.61 -8.11 17.66
N ASP A 407 7.77 -8.34 18.28
CA ASP A 407 8.40 -7.38 19.18
C ASP A 407 9.05 -6.22 18.39
N THR A 408 9.53 -5.18 19.06
CA THR A 408 10.19 -4.04 18.42
C THR A 408 11.55 -4.37 17.80
N GLU A 409 12.02 -5.61 17.98
CA GLU A 409 13.20 -6.18 17.36
C GLU A 409 12.85 -7.00 16.10
N LEU A 410 11.61 -6.92 15.58
CA LEU A 410 11.15 -7.68 14.39
C LEU A 410 10.99 -9.19 14.63
N ARG A 411 11.12 -9.67 15.88
CA ARG A 411 11.05 -11.10 16.21
C ARG A 411 9.60 -11.53 16.37
N VAL A 412 9.25 -12.70 15.87
CA VAL A 412 7.90 -13.23 16.00
C VAL A 412 7.65 -13.65 17.44
N ASN A 413 6.59 -13.11 18.05
CA ASN A 413 6.23 -13.39 19.43
C ASN A 413 5.96 -14.89 19.63
N GLY A 414 6.45 -15.45 20.74
CA GLY A 414 6.22 -16.84 21.11
C GLY A 414 7.06 -17.88 20.36
N VAL A 415 7.97 -17.47 19.47
CA VAL A 415 8.92 -18.36 18.79
C VAL A 415 10.33 -17.76 18.71
N GLN A 416 11.35 -18.62 18.64
CA GLN A 416 12.74 -18.21 18.58
C GLN A 416 13.34 -18.34 17.17
N GLY A 417 14.26 -17.44 16.86
CA GLY A 417 15.06 -17.49 15.64
C GLY A 417 14.29 -17.15 14.36
N LEU A 418 13.14 -16.47 14.48
CA LEU A 418 12.33 -16.02 13.37
C LEU A 418 12.05 -14.53 13.46
N ARG A 419 12.31 -13.81 12.36
CA ARG A 419 11.92 -12.41 12.17
C ARG A 419 11.08 -12.23 10.91
N VAL A 420 10.29 -11.17 10.88
CA VAL A 420 9.59 -10.71 9.68
C VAL A 420 10.04 -9.28 9.36
N VAL A 421 10.43 -9.03 8.11
CA VAL A 421 10.98 -7.75 7.65
C VAL A 421 10.41 -7.42 6.28
N ASP A 422 9.15 -6.96 6.25
CA ASP A 422 8.45 -6.47 5.06
C ASP A 422 7.25 -5.58 5.45
N ALA A 423 6.37 -5.22 4.51
CA ALA A 423 5.21 -4.37 4.76
C ALA A 423 4.20 -4.92 5.78
N SER A 424 4.20 -6.22 6.06
CA SER A 424 3.36 -6.83 7.09
C SER A 424 3.59 -6.22 8.47
N ILE A 425 4.79 -5.68 8.74
CA ILE A 425 5.18 -5.29 10.10
C ILE A 425 4.55 -3.96 10.56
N PHE A 426 4.00 -3.18 9.63
CA PHE A 426 3.59 -1.81 9.93
C PHE A 426 2.49 -1.81 11.01
N PRO A 427 2.66 -1.11 12.13
CA PRO A 427 1.64 -1.09 13.18
C PRO A 427 0.41 -0.27 12.76
N ALA A 428 0.61 0.75 11.91
CA ALA A 428 -0.44 1.61 11.37
C ALA A 428 -0.06 2.12 9.96
N PRO A 429 -1.02 2.67 9.18
CA PRO A 429 -0.74 3.30 7.89
C PRO A 429 0.22 4.49 7.97
N LEU A 430 0.74 4.90 6.82
CA LEU A 430 1.57 6.10 6.66
C LEU A 430 1.11 6.88 5.41
N GLY A 431 1.26 8.20 5.41
CA GLY A 431 0.69 9.11 4.41
C GLY A 431 1.31 9.04 3.00
N GLY A 432 2.26 8.13 2.74
CA GLY A 432 3.03 8.04 1.50
C GLY A 432 3.15 6.63 0.91
N HIS A 433 3.80 6.52 -0.25
CA HIS A 433 4.14 5.20 -0.83
C HIS A 433 5.14 4.47 0.09
N PRO A 434 4.97 3.17 0.40
CA PRO A 434 5.71 2.49 1.46
C PRO A 434 7.17 2.19 1.11
N ARG A 435 7.59 2.36 -0.15
CA ARG A 435 8.89 1.88 -0.66
C ARG A 435 10.09 2.40 0.15
N ALA A 436 10.20 3.72 0.36
CA ALA A 436 11.35 4.26 1.09
C ALA A 436 11.36 3.77 2.55
N SER A 437 10.18 3.68 3.19
CA SER A 437 10.03 3.11 4.54
C SER A 437 10.52 1.68 4.60
N LEU A 438 10.16 0.85 3.62
CA LEU A 438 10.58 -0.55 3.58
C LEU A 438 12.09 -0.71 3.43
N TYR A 439 12.75 0.12 2.61
CA TYR A 439 14.22 0.10 2.51
C TYR A 439 14.89 0.52 3.81
N ALA A 440 14.43 1.60 4.45
CA ALA A 440 14.96 2.05 5.73
C ALA A 440 14.79 0.99 6.83
N ILE A 441 13.61 0.36 6.90
CA ILE A 441 13.29 -0.71 7.85
C ILE A 441 14.14 -1.96 7.59
N ALA A 442 14.33 -2.35 6.33
CA ALA A 442 15.17 -3.49 5.99
C ALA A 442 16.62 -3.27 6.45
N ASP A 443 17.11 -2.04 6.31
CA ASP A 443 18.46 -1.65 6.71
C ASP A 443 18.61 -1.59 8.25
N LEU A 444 17.60 -1.07 8.96
CA LEU A 444 17.51 -1.16 10.42
C LEU A 444 17.45 -2.62 10.91
N GLY A 445 16.66 -3.46 10.25
CA GLY A 445 16.57 -4.88 10.57
C GLY A 445 17.89 -5.61 10.38
N ALA A 446 18.64 -5.30 9.31
CA ALA A 446 19.99 -5.83 9.09
C ALA A 446 20.95 -5.45 10.23
N GLU A 447 20.88 -4.21 10.70
CA GLU A 447 21.67 -3.72 11.84
C GLU A 447 21.31 -4.46 13.15
N MET A 448 20.02 -4.61 13.45
CA MET A 448 19.53 -5.38 14.61
C MET A 448 20.03 -6.84 14.59
N ILE A 449 20.04 -7.47 13.42
CA ILE A 449 20.52 -8.85 13.24
C ILE A 449 22.04 -8.92 13.45
N SER A 450 22.79 -7.92 12.97
CA SER A 450 24.24 -7.87 13.16
C SER A 450 24.62 -7.71 14.63
N MET A 451 23.97 -6.79 15.36
CA MET A 451 24.25 -6.56 16.79
C MET A 451 23.87 -7.77 17.67
N ALA A 452 22.79 -8.49 17.33
CA ALA A 452 22.40 -9.71 18.02
C ALA A 452 23.45 -10.84 17.87
N LYS A 453 24.27 -10.81 16.80
CA LYS A 453 25.37 -11.75 16.60
C LYS A 453 26.55 -11.42 17.51
N GLU A 454 26.92 -10.14 17.61
CA GLU A 454 28.07 -9.70 18.41
C GLU A 454 27.87 -9.98 19.91
N SER A 455 26.68 -9.74 20.45
CA SER A 455 26.37 -10.01 21.87
C SER A 455 26.42 -11.50 22.26
N LYS A 456 26.24 -12.42 21.31
CA LYS A 456 26.34 -13.88 21.54
C LYS A 456 27.76 -14.43 21.40
N ASP A 457 28.65 -13.71 20.71
CA ASP A 457 30.06 -14.13 20.54
C ASP A 457 30.95 -13.57 21.68
N THR A 458 30.45 -12.62 22.49
CA THR A 458 31.13 -12.04 23.67
C THR A 458 30.72 -12.62 25.03
N ASN A 459 29.75 -13.53 25.05
CA ASN A 459 29.32 -14.31 26.23
C ASN A 459 29.61 -15.79 25.99
#